data_AF-V8C6H8-F1
#
_entry.id   AF-V8C6H8-F1
#
_cell.length_a   1.000
_cell.length_b   1.000
_cell.length_c   1.000
_cell.angle_alpha   90.00
_cell.angle_beta   90.00
_cell.angle_gamma   90.00
#
_symmetry.space_group_name_H-M   'P 1'
#
loop_
_entity.id
_entity.type
_entity.pdbx_description
1 polymer ?
#
loop_
_entity_poly.entity_id
_entity_poly.type
_entity_poly.pdbx_seq_one_letter_code
_entity_poly.pdbx_strand_id
1 'polypeptide(L)'
;MDKYDWITTVFSDWAFTFVTSFLYYQDYDTLEEAERNVYRKGMECFGGIAPTYHIELLDKPTIVWDFHSLMLAIQMMFSFMITDENSTLKLCKHCGKIFVASRSNVQFCSPQCKNQHNVYKCRAKREDSE
;
A
#
# COMPACT_ATOMS: atom_id res chain seq x y z
N MET A 1 -18.52 -2.98 9.44
CA MET A 1 -17.30 -3.44 10.12
C MET A 1 -17.76 -4.01 11.43
N ASP A 2 -17.73 -5.33 11.52
CA ASP A 2 -18.22 -6.06 12.68
C ASP A 2 -17.29 -5.84 13.87
N LYS A 3 -17.84 -5.92 15.09
CA LYS A 3 -17.12 -5.68 16.36
C LYS A 3 -15.87 -6.56 16.52
N TYR A 4 -15.79 -7.66 15.77
CA TYR A 4 -14.73 -8.67 15.85
C TYR A 4 -13.82 -8.71 14.62
N ASP A 5 -14.00 -7.82 13.63
CA ASP A 5 -13.16 -7.82 12.42
C ASP A 5 -11.66 -7.69 12.75
N TRP A 6 -11.32 -6.94 13.80
CA TRP A 6 -9.94 -6.78 14.27
C TRP A 6 -9.29 -8.10 14.71
N ILE A 7 -10.08 -9.05 15.24
CA ILE A 7 -9.58 -10.37 15.68
C ILE A 7 -9.17 -11.19 14.45
N THR A 8 -10.03 -11.19 13.44
CA THR A 8 -9.75 -11.85 12.16
C THR A 8 -8.51 -11.27 11.49
N THR A 9 -8.33 -9.94 11.55
CA THR A 9 -7.11 -9.28 11.07
C THR A 9 -5.86 -9.79 11.81
N VAL A 10 -5.86 -9.77 13.14
CA VAL A 10 -4.69 -10.20 13.94
C VAL A 10 -4.32 -11.66 13.67
N PHE A 11 -5.31 -12.56 13.61
CA PHE A 11 -5.04 -13.97 13.30
C PHE A 11 -4.54 -14.16 11.87
N SER A 12 -5.05 -13.38 10.91
CA SER A 12 -4.57 -13.40 9.52
C SER A 12 -3.12 -12.94 9.45
N ASP A 13 -2.75 -11.88 10.18
CA ASP A 13 -1.38 -11.35 10.22
C ASP A 13 -0.39 -12.35 10.86
N TRP A 14 -0.80 -13.02 11.94
CA TRP A 14 0.02 -14.05 12.58
C TRP A 14 0.23 -15.26 11.67
N ALA A 15 -0.84 -15.74 11.03
CA ALA A 15 -0.76 -16.86 10.11
C ALA A 15 0.10 -16.50 8.87
N PHE A 16 -0.04 -15.28 8.35
CA PHE A 16 0.83 -14.77 7.28
C PHE A 16 2.31 -14.72 7.72
N THR A 17 2.59 -14.19 8.90
CA THR A 17 3.97 -14.11 9.44
C THR A 17 4.57 -15.50 9.61
N PHE A 18 3.80 -16.47 10.10
CA PHE A 18 4.25 -17.85 10.24
C PHE A 18 4.56 -18.51 8.89
N VAL A 19 3.67 -18.40 7.91
CA VAL A 19 3.85 -18.99 6.57
C VAL A 19 5.03 -18.34 5.83
N THR A 20 5.20 -17.02 5.96
CA THR A 20 6.27 -16.29 5.29
C THR A 20 7.62 -16.47 5.97
N SER A 21 7.71 -16.08 7.24
CA SER A 21 9.00 -15.96 7.92
C SER A 21 9.56 -17.32 8.30
N PHE A 22 8.72 -18.18 8.89
CA PHE A 22 9.16 -19.49 9.40
C PHE A 22 9.12 -20.58 8.33
N LEU A 23 7.99 -20.74 7.63
CA LEU A 23 7.87 -21.86 6.70
C LEU A 23 8.60 -21.63 5.36
N TYR A 24 8.70 -20.39 4.90
CA TYR A 24 9.28 -20.09 3.59
C TYR A 24 10.70 -19.53 3.66
N TYR A 25 10.91 -18.40 4.34
CA TYR A 25 12.20 -17.72 4.31
C TYR A 25 13.27 -18.38 5.18
N GLN A 26 12.93 -18.85 6.39
CA GLN A 26 13.90 -19.48 7.29
C GLN A 26 14.57 -20.70 6.65
N ASP A 27 13.80 -21.49 5.91
CA ASP A 27 14.23 -22.76 5.33
C ASP A 27 14.37 -22.66 3.80
N TYR A 28 14.35 -21.45 3.22
CA TYR A 28 14.25 -21.21 1.77
C TYR A 28 15.26 -22.03 0.95
N ASP A 29 16.52 -22.06 1.38
CA ASP A 29 17.60 -22.77 0.69
C ASP A 29 17.49 -24.29 0.80
N THR A 30 16.73 -24.79 1.77
CA THR A 30 16.51 -26.23 2.00
C THR A 30 15.25 -26.76 1.30
N LEU A 31 14.32 -25.86 0.95
CA LEU A 31 13.07 -26.23 0.29
C LEU A 31 13.25 -26.55 -1.19
N GLU A 32 12.56 -27.58 -1.65
CA GLU A 32 12.39 -27.87 -3.07
C GLU A 32 11.42 -26.86 -3.73
N GLU A 33 11.54 -26.67 -5.04
CA GLU A 33 10.72 -25.73 -5.82
C GLU A 33 9.20 -26.02 -5.71
N ALA A 34 8.83 -27.29 -5.54
CA ALA A 34 7.43 -27.68 -5.33
C ALA A 34 6.91 -27.16 -3.98
N GLU A 35 7.71 -27.26 -2.91
CA GLU A 35 7.38 -26.81 -1.57
C GLU A 35 7.32 -25.28 -1.51
N ARG A 36 8.29 -24.60 -2.14
CA ARG A 36 8.28 -23.14 -2.31
C ARG A 36 7.00 -22.65 -2.98
N ASN A 37 6.54 -23.34 -4.03
CA ASN A 37 5.29 -22.99 -4.70
C ASN A 37 4.04 -23.19 -3.83
N VAL A 38 4.04 -24.19 -2.94
CA VAL A 38 2.93 -24.38 -1.99
C VAL A 38 2.87 -23.21 -1.01
N TYR A 39 3.99 -22.81 -0.43
CA TYR A 39 4.02 -21.67 0.50
C TYR A 39 3.70 -20.36 -0.19
N ARG A 40 4.17 -20.13 -1.42
CA ARG A 40 3.80 -18.95 -2.22
C ARG A 40 2.28 -18.84 -2.44
N LYS A 41 1.61 -19.95 -2.76
CA LYS A 41 0.14 -20.00 -2.84
C LYS A 41 -0.52 -19.74 -1.49
N GLY A 42 0.06 -20.24 -0.39
CA GLY A 42 -0.39 -19.94 0.97
C GLY A 42 -0.33 -18.45 1.29
N MET A 43 0.74 -17.76 0.90
CA MET A 43 0.89 -16.31 1.06
C MET A 43 -0.16 -15.52 0.25
N GLU A 44 -0.46 -15.96 -0.98
CA GLU A 44 -1.50 -15.36 -1.82
C GLU A 44 -2.89 -15.41 -1.15
N CYS A 45 -3.17 -16.42 -0.33
CA CYS A 45 -4.45 -16.55 0.39
C CYS A 45 -4.69 -15.48 1.46
N PHE A 46 -3.65 -14.80 1.97
CA PHE A 46 -3.79 -13.74 2.98
C PHE A 46 -4.13 -12.37 2.41
N GLY A 47 -4.56 -12.30 1.14
CA GLY A 47 -5.09 -11.08 0.55
C GLY A 47 -4.03 -10.02 0.22
N GLY A 48 -2.74 -10.40 0.19
CA GLY A 48 -1.65 -9.57 -0.36
C GLY A 48 -1.52 -8.19 0.27
N ILE A 49 -1.85 -8.03 1.55
CA ILE A 49 -2.00 -6.71 2.16
C ILE A 49 -0.63 -6.00 2.31
N ALA A 50 0.47 -6.75 2.32
CA ALA A 50 1.81 -6.21 2.28
C ALA A 50 2.73 -7.08 1.41
N PRO A 51 3.58 -6.47 0.56
CA PRO A 51 4.65 -7.21 -0.09
C PRO A 51 5.58 -7.80 0.96
N THR A 52 6.01 -9.04 0.75
CA THR A 52 7.06 -9.62 1.58
C THR A 52 8.39 -8.97 1.21
N TYR A 53 9.31 -8.92 2.16
CA TYR A 53 10.66 -8.45 1.91
C TYR A 53 11.62 -9.35 2.67
N HIS A 54 12.83 -9.49 2.12
CA HIS A 54 13.96 -10.07 2.82
C HIS A 54 15.17 -9.16 2.67
N ILE A 55 16.16 -9.36 3.54
CA ILE A 55 17.41 -8.60 3.51
C ILE A 55 18.48 -9.51 2.95
N GLU A 56 19.01 -9.16 1.79
CA GLU A 56 20.19 -9.80 1.24
C GLU A 56 21.46 -9.06 1.66
N LEU A 57 22.48 -9.82 2.06
CA LEU A 57 23.80 -9.31 2.41
C LEU A 57 24.71 -9.32 1.17
N LEU A 58 24.35 -8.52 0.15
CA LEU A 58 25.21 -8.21 -0.99
C LEU A 58 26.36 -7.26 -0.55
N ASP A 59 26.96 -6.49 -1.46
CA ASP A 59 27.99 -5.48 -1.13
C ASP A 59 27.53 -4.50 -0.03
N LYS A 60 26.22 -4.29 0.10
CA LYS A 60 25.57 -3.61 1.22
C LYS A 60 24.24 -4.31 1.55
N PRO A 61 23.78 -4.27 2.82
CA PRO A 61 22.45 -4.78 3.18
C PRO A 61 21.39 -4.19 2.27
N THR A 62 20.76 -5.04 1.48
CA THR A 62 19.81 -4.65 0.44
C THR A 62 18.45 -5.24 0.78
N ILE A 63 17.44 -4.38 0.89
CA ILE A 63 16.06 -4.82 1.05
C ILE A 63 15.55 -5.27 -0.32
N VAL A 64 15.29 -6.56 -0.46
CA VAL A 64 14.69 -7.16 -1.64
C VAL A 64 13.20 -7.30 -1.40
N TRP A 65 12.40 -6.72 -2.30
CA TRP A 65 10.95 -6.78 -2.26
C TRP A 65 10.44 -7.97 -3.07
N ASP A 66 9.76 -8.89 -2.42
CA ASP A 66 9.14 -10.04 -3.03
C ASP A 66 7.65 -9.79 -3.25
N PHE A 67 7.26 -9.68 -4.52
CA PHE A 67 5.87 -9.54 -4.90
C PHE A 67 5.33 -10.87 -5.39
N HIS A 68 4.30 -11.38 -4.73
CA HIS A 68 3.58 -12.55 -5.22
C HIS A 68 2.70 -12.22 -6.45
N SER A 69 2.50 -10.93 -6.79
CA SER A 69 1.76 -10.52 -7.98
C SER A 69 2.25 -9.21 -8.58
N LEU A 70 2.16 -9.10 -9.91
CA LEU A 70 2.44 -7.86 -10.64
C LEU A 70 1.50 -6.71 -10.20
N MET A 71 0.25 -7.04 -9.87
CA MET A 71 -0.73 -6.07 -9.37
C MET A 71 -0.22 -5.40 -8.08
N LEU A 72 0.26 -6.20 -7.12
CA LEU A 72 0.77 -5.69 -5.84
C LEU A 72 2.00 -4.81 -6.04
N ALA A 73 2.91 -5.22 -6.93
CA ALA A 73 4.07 -4.40 -7.30
C ALA A 73 3.65 -3.03 -7.84
N ILE A 74 2.70 -3.03 -8.77
CA ILE A 74 2.15 -1.80 -9.36
C ILE A 74 1.46 -0.93 -8.29
N GLN A 75 0.64 -1.54 -7.43
CA GLN A 75 -0.05 -0.82 -6.35
C GLN A 75 0.92 -0.17 -5.36
N MET A 76 2.01 -0.85 -5.00
CA MET A 76 3.02 -0.28 -4.13
C MET A 76 3.79 0.86 -4.82
N MET A 77 4.19 0.69 -6.08
CA MET A 77 4.82 1.77 -6.84
C MET A 77 3.92 3.01 -6.93
N PHE A 78 2.62 2.82 -7.19
CA PHE A 78 1.65 3.92 -7.19
C PHE A 78 1.49 4.57 -5.81
N SER A 79 1.58 3.79 -4.73
CA SER A 79 1.49 4.32 -3.37
C SER A 79 2.67 5.25 -3.05
N PHE A 80 3.89 4.90 -3.49
CA PHE A 80 5.04 5.80 -3.42
C PHE A 80 4.86 7.04 -4.31
N MET A 81 4.38 6.86 -5.54
CA MET A 81 4.17 7.98 -6.46
C MET A 81 3.10 8.97 -5.97
N ILE A 82 2.07 8.52 -5.26
CA ILE A 82 1.00 9.40 -4.76
C ILE A 82 1.46 10.13 -3.48
N THR A 83 2.37 9.54 -2.71
CA THR A 83 2.90 10.12 -1.47
C THR A 83 4.11 11.03 -1.70
N ASP A 84 4.85 10.88 -2.81
CA ASP A 84 5.92 11.79 -3.20
C ASP A 84 5.39 13.17 -3.62
N GLU A 85 5.80 14.22 -2.91
CA GLU A 85 5.40 15.60 -3.20
C GLU A 85 5.85 16.09 -4.58
N ASN A 86 6.98 15.56 -5.08
CA ASN A 86 7.55 15.90 -6.37
C ASN A 86 6.87 15.19 -7.55
N SER A 87 6.14 14.11 -7.28
CA SER A 87 5.42 13.37 -8.30
C SER A 87 4.33 14.22 -8.95
N THR A 88 4.14 14.01 -10.26
CA THR A 88 3.01 14.56 -11.01
C THR A 88 1.73 13.77 -10.78
N LEU A 89 1.78 12.54 -10.28
CA LEU A 89 0.60 11.77 -9.94
C LEU A 89 0.12 12.14 -8.53
N LYS A 90 -1.09 12.68 -8.42
CA LYS A 90 -1.58 13.27 -7.16
C LYS A 90 -3.00 12.84 -6.84
N LEU A 91 -3.33 12.90 -5.55
CA LEU A 91 -4.68 12.74 -5.03
C LEU A 91 -5.38 14.10 -4.93
N CYS A 92 -6.57 14.24 -5.49
CA CYS A 92 -7.34 15.48 -5.39
C CYS A 92 -7.79 15.74 -3.94
N LYS A 93 -7.45 16.92 -3.39
CA LYS A 93 -7.84 17.30 -2.02
C LYS A 93 -9.35 17.42 -1.79
N HIS A 94 -10.15 17.49 -2.85
CA HIS A 94 -11.60 17.57 -2.71
C HIS A 94 -12.29 16.21 -2.79
N CYS A 95 -12.04 15.47 -3.87
CA CYS A 95 -12.81 14.26 -4.20
C CYS A 95 -12.02 12.95 -4.03
N GLY A 96 -10.75 13.00 -3.66
CA GLY A 96 -9.90 11.81 -3.52
C GLY A 96 -9.55 11.10 -4.84
N LYS A 97 -9.90 11.67 -5.99
CA LYS A 97 -9.55 11.09 -7.30
C LYS A 97 -8.07 11.25 -7.59
N ILE A 98 -7.42 10.18 -8.06
CA ILE A 98 -6.04 10.20 -8.57
C ILE A 98 -6.03 10.87 -9.95
N PHE A 99 -5.09 11.79 -10.19
CA PHE A 99 -4.93 12.50 -11.46
C PHE A 99 -3.46 12.82 -11.74
N VAL A 100 -3.12 13.00 -13.02
CA VAL A 100 -1.80 13.49 -13.43
C VAL A 100 -1.85 15.02 -13.52
N ALA A 101 -1.09 15.68 -12.65
CA ALA A 101 -0.93 17.12 -12.62
C ALA A 101 0.05 17.59 -13.69
N SER A 102 -0.26 18.71 -14.34
CA SER A 102 0.66 19.36 -15.28
C SER A 102 1.88 20.01 -14.59
N ARG A 103 1.78 20.27 -13.27
CA ARG A 103 2.84 20.85 -12.43
C ARG A 103 2.76 20.27 -11.01
N SER A 104 3.89 20.15 -10.32
CA SER A 104 3.98 19.57 -8.96
C SER A 104 3.16 20.32 -7.90
N ASN A 105 2.83 21.60 -8.11
CA ASN A 105 2.06 22.39 -7.15
C ASN A 105 0.52 22.26 -7.32
N VAL A 106 0.02 21.56 -8.35
CA VAL A 106 -1.43 21.40 -8.54
C VAL A 106 -2.00 20.43 -7.52
N GLN A 107 -3.07 20.82 -6.83
CA GLN A 107 -3.66 20.05 -5.71
C GLN A 107 -5.08 19.52 -6.00
N PHE A 108 -5.66 19.90 -7.14
CA PHE A 108 -7.04 19.59 -7.50
C PHE A 108 -7.10 19.06 -8.93
N CYS A 109 -7.91 18.03 -9.17
CA CYS A 109 -8.06 17.44 -10.50
C CYS A 109 -8.82 18.35 -11.50
N SER A 110 -9.53 19.37 -11.00
CA SER A 110 -10.25 20.33 -11.85
C SER A 110 -10.47 21.67 -11.14
N PRO A 111 -10.73 22.76 -11.89
CA PRO A 111 -11.15 24.04 -11.32
C PRO A 111 -12.44 23.93 -10.48
N GLN A 112 -13.35 23.03 -10.86
CA GLN A 112 -14.60 22.79 -10.14
C GLN A 112 -14.32 22.23 -8.73
N CYS A 113 -13.44 21.22 -8.62
CA CYS A 113 -13.02 20.66 -7.33
C CYS A 113 -12.34 21.72 -6.45
N LYS A 114 -11.52 22.60 -7.03
CA LYS A 114 -10.89 23.71 -6.30
C LYS A 114 -11.94 24.67 -5.72
N ASN A 115 -12.94 25.06 -6.53
CA ASN A 115 -13.99 25.97 -6.08
C ASN A 115 -14.86 25.34 -4.99
N GLN A 116 -15.31 24.10 -5.17
CA GLN A 116 -16.13 23.40 -4.17
C GLN A 116 -15.39 23.25 -2.84
N HIS A 117 -14.12 22.82 -2.88
CA HIS A 117 -13.29 22.72 -1.68
C HIS A 117 -13.18 24.06 -0.94
N ASN A 118 -12.97 25.17 -1.66
CA ASN A 118 -12.89 26.50 -1.05
C ASN A 118 -14.22 26.94 -0.43
N VAL A 119 -15.36 26.65 -1.07
CA VAL A 119 -16.69 26.94 -0.53
C VAL A 119 -16.92 26.18 0.78
N TYR A 120 -16.67 24.87 0.79
CA TYR A 120 -16.83 24.06 2.00
C TYR A 120 -15.90 24.53 3.13
N LYS A 121 -14.64 24.82 2.82
CA LYS A 121 -13.68 25.36 3.79
C LYS A 121 -14.13 26.72 4.37
N CYS A 122 -14.71 27.60 3.55
CA CYS A 122 -15.22 28.88 4.03
C CYS A 122 -16.48 28.73 4.90
N ARG A 123 -17.35 27.75 4.61
CA ARG A 123 -18.55 27.48 5.42
C ARG A 123 -18.19 26.93 6.79
N ALA A 124 -17.32 25.93 6.85
CA ALA A 124 -16.85 25.36 8.11
C ALA A 124 -16.25 26.43 9.05
N LYS A 125 -15.45 27.35 8.51
CA LYS A 125 -14.91 28.48 9.29
C LYS A 125 -15.96 29.42 9.88
N ARG A 126 -17.11 29.59 9.22
CA ARG A 126 -18.20 30.43 9.74
C ARG A 126 -18.92 29.74 10.88
N GLU A 127 -19.14 28.42 10.76
CA GLU A 127 -19.73 27.59 11.81
C GLU A 127 -18.84 27.54 13.06
N ASP A 128 -17.51 27.48 12.91
CA ASP A 128 -16.56 27.50 14.05
C ASP A 128 -16.48 28.88 14.77
N SER A 129 -16.99 29.95 14.15
CA SER A 129 -16.91 31.32 14.69
C SER A 129 -18.20 31.77 15.40
N GLU A 130 -19.25 30.93 15.39
CA GLU A 130 -20.52 31.11 16.11
C GLU A 130 -20.54 30.29 17.41
#